data_AF-A0A9N9U922-F1
#
_entry.id   AF-A0A9N9U922-F1
#
_cell.length_a   1.000
_cell.length_b   1.000
_cell.length_c   1.000
_cell.angle_alpha   90.00
_cell.angle_beta   90.00
_cell.angle_gamma   90.00
#
_symmetry.space_group_name_H-M   'P 1'
#
loop_
_entity.id
_entity.type
_entity.pdbx_description
1 polymer ?
#
loop_
_entity_poly.entity_id
_entity_poly.type
_entity_poly.pdbx_seq_one_letter_code
_entity_poly.pdbx_strand_id
1 'polypeptide(L)'
;MSCTRFGKPLPVLYGSHSLSHKPHHLLNMIFTRTFVAAVLALAPVISANGLSERANTDFACPATNNGQDRNYVAHTFTAGQAKAAVAAASKYQNKMGEKWKPGRDEYPHFFGNGEQIPFPCGAQKAEYPIKTDGKVFPPPTGDVGQIPDRVVYEYAWVKKNGKKTLQVGKICGVMRHGPGRDFLNCPGK
;
A
#
# COMPACT_ATOMS: atom_id res chain seq x y z
N MET A 1 48.61 30.28 18.65
CA MET A 1 48.50 31.70 18.25
C MET A 1 47.11 31.95 17.68
N SER A 2 46.52 33.08 18.07
CA SER A 2 45.14 33.57 17.90
C SER A 2 44.46 33.32 16.55
N CYS A 3 43.14 33.10 16.54
CA CYS A 3 42.18 34.21 16.41
C CYS A 3 40.72 33.74 16.50
N THR A 4 40.00 34.36 17.44
CA THR A 4 38.55 34.44 17.61
C THR A 4 37.85 35.18 16.47
N ARG A 5 36.59 34.85 16.18
CA ARG A 5 35.57 35.88 15.89
C ARG A 5 34.14 35.41 16.16
N PHE A 6 33.51 36.19 17.03
CA PHE A 6 32.07 36.30 17.32
C PHE A 6 31.29 36.89 16.12
N GLY A 7 30.03 36.48 15.94
CA GLY A 7 29.04 37.13 15.08
C GLY A 7 27.64 36.98 15.66
N LYS A 8 26.93 38.10 15.83
CA LYS A 8 25.80 38.35 16.74
C LYS A 8 24.43 37.82 16.25
N PRO A 9 23.44 37.68 17.16
CA PRO A 9 22.03 37.46 16.81
C PRO A 9 21.34 38.76 16.33
N LEU A 10 20.36 38.62 15.42
CA LEU A 10 19.48 39.71 14.98
C LEU A 10 18.17 39.78 15.81
N PRO A 11 17.57 40.97 15.94
CA PRO A 11 16.51 41.24 16.91
C PRO A 11 15.08 40.94 16.44
N VAL A 12 14.25 40.79 17.47
CA VAL A 12 12.79 40.75 17.54
C VAL A 12 12.16 42.04 17.00
N LEU A 13 11.00 41.94 16.33
CA LEU A 13 10.01 43.02 16.29
C LEU A 13 8.62 42.51 16.65
N TYR A 14 8.14 43.05 17.77
CA TYR A 14 6.77 43.08 18.28
C TYR A 14 5.89 43.97 17.37
N GLY A 15 4.61 43.63 17.27
CA GLY A 15 3.57 44.49 16.72
C GLY A 15 2.22 44.18 17.36
N SER A 16 1.83 45.00 18.33
CA SER A 16 0.59 44.93 19.10
C SER A 16 -0.20 46.22 18.90
N HIS A 17 -1.43 46.17 18.36
CA HIS A 17 -2.50 47.19 18.47
C HIS A 17 -3.81 46.41 18.22
N SER A 18 -4.76 46.20 19.14
CA SER A 18 -5.46 46.99 20.15
C SER A 18 -6.39 48.09 19.61
N LEU A 19 -7.61 48.08 20.18
CA LEU A 19 -8.73 49.04 20.15
C LEU A 19 -9.83 48.73 19.12
N SER A 20 -11.00 48.23 19.53
CA SER A 20 -12.06 48.87 20.36
C SER A 20 -12.93 49.82 19.54
N HIS A 21 -14.19 49.43 19.30
CA HIS A 21 -15.39 50.24 19.59
C HIS A 21 -16.66 49.37 19.46
N LYS A 22 -17.51 49.43 20.50
CA LYS A 22 -18.92 49.01 20.57
C LYS A 22 -19.81 50.20 20.10
N PRO A 23 -21.16 50.20 20.28
CA PRO A 23 -22.22 49.24 19.96
C PRO A 23 -23.37 49.91 19.15
N HIS A 24 -24.52 49.22 19.07
CA HIS A 24 -25.88 49.65 18.68
C HIS A 24 -26.26 49.39 17.22
N HIS A 25 -27.10 48.39 17.00
CA HIS A 25 -28.48 48.63 16.57
C HIS A 25 -29.34 47.37 16.83
N LEU A 26 -30.34 47.55 17.70
CA LEU A 26 -31.51 46.69 17.80
C LEU A 26 -32.24 46.71 16.46
N LEU A 27 -32.45 45.55 15.85
CA LEU A 27 -33.44 45.38 14.79
C LEU A 27 -33.97 43.94 14.80
N ASN A 28 -35.24 43.87 15.20
CA ASN A 28 -36.29 42.95 14.80
C ASN A 28 -35.99 41.45 14.73
N MET A 29 -36.59 40.75 15.70
CA MET A 29 -37.18 39.43 15.54
C MET A 29 -37.90 39.30 14.20
N ILE A 30 -37.38 38.44 13.32
CA ILE A 30 -38.18 37.59 12.44
C ILE A 30 -37.50 36.22 12.44
N PHE A 31 -38.02 35.31 13.27
CA PHE A 31 -37.62 33.91 13.31
C PHE A 31 -38.30 33.17 12.15
N THR A 32 -37.87 33.39 10.91
CA THR A 32 -38.16 32.44 9.83
C THR A 32 -37.23 31.25 10.01
N ARG A 33 -37.75 30.19 10.62
CA ARG A 33 -37.16 28.84 10.65
C ARG A 33 -37.01 28.34 9.23
N THR A 34 -35.93 28.76 8.58
CA THR A 34 -35.48 28.14 7.34
C THR A 34 -34.85 26.83 7.77
N PHE A 35 -35.58 25.74 7.57
CA PHE A 35 -35.00 24.41 7.58
C PHE A 35 -33.95 24.38 6.47
N VAL A 36 -32.69 24.65 6.83
CA VAL A 36 -31.56 24.19 6.03
C VAL A 36 -31.66 22.67 6.15
N ALA A 37 -32.24 22.06 5.12
CA ALA A 37 -32.07 20.64 4.89
C ALA A 37 -30.56 20.42 4.88
N ALA A 38 -30.04 19.89 5.98
CA ALA A 38 -28.72 19.31 6.00
C ALA A 38 -28.79 18.18 4.98
N VAL A 39 -28.38 18.48 3.76
CA VAL A 39 -27.96 17.47 2.81
C VAL A 39 -26.80 16.79 3.52
N LEU A 40 -27.11 15.74 4.27
CA LEU A 40 -26.13 14.74 4.63
C LEU A 40 -25.59 14.27 3.29
N ALA A 41 -24.50 14.90 2.86
CA ALA A 41 -23.64 14.33 1.88
C ALA A 41 -23.28 12.97 2.45
N LEU A 42 -23.90 11.93 1.88
CA LEU A 42 -23.45 10.56 2.00
C LEU A 42 -22.06 10.56 1.38
N ALA A 43 -21.06 10.98 2.16
CA ALA A 43 -19.70 10.62 1.89
C ALA A 43 -19.74 9.10 1.75
N PRO A 44 -19.26 8.52 0.64
CA PRO A 44 -19.13 7.08 0.56
C PRO A 44 -18.27 6.69 1.76
N VAL A 45 -18.87 5.98 2.71
CA VAL A 45 -18.14 5.27 3.73
C VAL A 45 -17.29 4.29 2.94
N ILE A 46 -16.04 4.68 2.66
CA ILE A 46 -15.04 3.78 2.11
C ILE A 46 -14.87 2.75 3.22
N SER A 47 -15.59 1.64 3.08
CA SER A 47 -15.53 0.53 4.00
C SER A 47 -14.07 0.16 4.16
N ALA A 48 -13.56 0.29 5.39
CA ALA A 48 -12.24 -0.18 5.78
C ALA A 48 -12.09 -1.71 5.62
N ASN A 49 -13.14 -2.41 5.17
CA ASN A 49 -13.19 -3.86 4.98
C ASN A 49 -12.97 -4.30 3.52
N GLY A 50 -12.48 -3.42 2.64
CA GLY A 50 -12.30 -3.72 1.21
C GLY A 50 -11.20 -4.74 0.85
N LEU A 51 -10.63 -5.47 1.81
CA LEU A 51 -9.79 -6.61 1.51
C LEU A 51 -10.70 -7.76 1.04
N SER A 52 -10.63 -8.09 -0.25
CA SER A 52 -11.33 -9.21 -0.90
C SER A 52 -11.40 -10.46 -0.02
N GLU A 53 -12.42 -11.31 -0.20
CA GLU A 53 -12.55 -12.63 0.44
C GLU A 53 -11.23 -13.41 0.49
N ARG A 54 -10.43 -13.35 -0.59
CA ARG A 54 -9.10 -13.96 -0.68
C ARG A 54 -8.09 -13.46 0.35
N ALA A 55 -8.27 -12.27 0.89
CA ALA A 55 -7.41 -11.75 1.94
C ALA A 55 -7.58 -12.53 3.26
N ASN A 56 -8.67 -13.28 3.45
CA ASN A 56 -8.89 -14.11 4.63
C ASN A 56 -8.75 -15.61 4.32
N THR A 57 -8.24 -15.93 3.13
CA THR A 57 -8.07 -17.29 2.64
C THR A 57 -6.61 -17.71 2.78
N ASP A 58 -6.40 -18.95 3.21
CA ASP A 58 -5.07 -19.56 3.22
C ASP A 58 -4.76 -20.10 1.82
N PHE A 59 -3.49 -20.12 1.42
CA PHE A 59 -3.09 -20.49 0.05
C PHE A 59 -2.25 -21.76 0.06
N ALA A 60 -2.75 -22.82 -0.55
CA ALA A 60 -2.03 -24.08 -0.65
C ALA A 60 -1.22 -24.12 -1.95
N CYS A 61 0.10 -24.11 -1.84
CA CYS A 61 0.99 -24.24 -2.97
C CYS A 61 1.36 -25.72 -3.22
N PRO A 62 1.19 -26.23 -4.45
CA PRO A 62 1.53 -27.62 -4.78
C PRO A 62 3.04 -27.83 -4.77
N ALA A 63 3.49 -29.07 -4.59
CA ALA A 63 4.89 -29.40 -4.80
C ALA A 63 5.28 -29.19 -6.28
N THR A 64 6.51 -28.75 -6.52
CA THR A 64 7.04 -28.49 -7.87
C THR A 64 8.47 -28.97 -7.99
N ASN A 65 8.81 -29.51 -9.16
CA ASN A 65 10.17 -29.90 -9.52
C ASN A 65 10.65 -29.05 -10.70
N ASN A 66 11.52 -28.08 -10.42
CA ASN A 66 11.99 -27.12 -11.42
C ASN A 66 13.44 -27.44 -11.85
N GLY A 67 13.87 -28.69 -11.72
CA GLY A 67 15.23 -29.14 -12.01
C GLY A 67 16.17 -29.06 -10.81
N GLN A 68 17.47 -29.14 -11.09
CA GLN A 68 18.53 -29.24 -10.08
C GLN A 68 18.41 -28.13 -9.02
N ASP A 69 18.38 -28.55 -7.75
CA ASP A 69 18.30 -27.70 -6.54
C ASP A 69 17.11 -26.73 -6.48
N ARG A 70 16.06 -26.98 -7.27
CA ARG A 70 14.80 -26.20 -7.28
C ARG A 70 13.58 -27.11 -7.13
N ASN A 71 13.63 -27.95 -6.11
CA ASN A 71 12.53 -28.81 -5.70
C ASN A 71 11.84 -28.16 -4.49
N TYR A 72 10.60 -27.73 -4.69
CA TYR A 72 9.85 -27.04 -3.66
C TYR A 72 8.74 -27.95 -3.15
N VAL A 73 8.76 -28.25 -1.86
CA VAL A 73 7.74 -29.07 -1.20
C VAL A 73 6.40 -28.32 -1.15
N ALA A 74 5.29 -29.07 -1.16
CA ALA A 74 3.97 -28.49 -0.95
C ALA A 74 3.90 -27.83 0.43
N HIS A 75 3.21 -26.70 0.52
CA HIS A 75 2.96 -26.03 1.80
C HIS A 75 1.74 -25.11 1.73
N THR A 76 1.37 -24.52 2.85
CA THR A 76 0.26 -23.56 2.93
C THR A 76 0.76 -22.25 3.51
N PHE A 77 0.44 -21.14 2.86
CA PHE A 77 0.58 -19.81 3.44
C PHE A 77 -0.70 -19.43 4.15
N THR A 78 -0.57 -18.86 5.34
CA THR A 78 -1.70 -18.24 6.01
C THR A 78 -2.09 -16.93 5.34
N ALA A 79 -3.37 -16.56 5.46
CA ALA A 79 -3.86 -15.23 5.12
C ALA A 79 -3.01 -14.11 5.77
N GLY A 80 -2.55 -14.33 7.00
CA GLY A 80 -1.67 -13.41 7.73
C GLY A 80 -0.32 -13.19 7.05
N GLN A 81 0.33 -14.24 6.56
CA GLN A 81 1.58 -14.13 5.80
C GLN A 81 1.39 -13.35 4.50
N ALA A 82 0.30 -13.61 3.76
CA ALA A 82 -0.01 -12.88 2.54
C ALA A 82 -0.26 -11.39 2.82
N LYS A 83 -1.04 -11.06 3.86
CA LYS A 83 -1.26 -9.67 4.29
C LYS A 83 0.05 -8.98 4.69
N ALA A 84 0.91 -9.65 5.44
CA ALA A 84 2.18 -9.08 5.89
C ALA A 84 3.12 -8.78 4.72
N ALA A 85 3.21 -9.69 3.74
CA ALA A 85 3.98 -9.49 2.52
C ALA A 85 3.46 -8.30 1.70
N VAL A 86 2.14 -8.21 1.47
CA VAL A 86 1.52 -7.08 0.75
C VAL A 86 1.67 -5.76 1.51
N ALA A 87 1.57 -5.76 2.84
CA ALA A 87 1.79 -4.56 3.65
C ALA A 87 3.22 -4.02 3.50
N ALA A 88 4.22 -4.89 3.50
CA ALA A 88 5.60 -4.46 3.28
C ALA A 88 5.86 -3.98 1.84
N ALA A 89 5.36 -4.71 0.85
CA ALA A 89 5.45 -4.36 -0.56
C ALA A 89 4.83 -2.99 -0.84
N SER A 90 3.58 -2.79 -0.42
CA SER A 90 2.83 -1.55 -0.62
C SER A 90 3.44 -0.37 0.12
N LYS A 91 3.97 -0.57 1.34
CA LYS A 91 4.70 0.48 2.08
C LYS A 91 5.94 0.93 1.31
N TYR A 92 6.73 -0.02 0.80
CA TYR A 92 7.92 0.30 0.02
C TYR A 92 7.56 0.99 -1.31
N GLN A 93 6.61 0.43 -2.06
CA GLN A 93 6.14 1.01 -3.32
C GLN A 93 5.58 2.43 -3.12
N ASN A 94 4.83 2.68 -2.05
CA ASN A 94 4.36 4.02 -1.69
C ASN A 94 5.50 5.00 -1.39
N LYS A 95 6.58 4.53 -0.74
CA LYS A 95 7.79 5.33 -0.47
C LYS A 95 8.50 5.71 -1.79
N MET A 96 8.57 4.78 -2.74
CA MET A 96 9.25 5.02 -4.02
C MET A 96 8.44 5.91 -4.97
N GLY A 97 7.11 5.91 -4.85
CA GLY A 97 6.22 6.77 -5.62
C GLY A 97 5.77 6.17 -6.95
N GLU A 98 4.77 6.79 -7.57
CA GLU A 98 4.10 6.29 -8.78
C GLU A 98 5.01 6.10 -9.99
N LYS A 99 6.05 6.92 -10.09
CA LYS A 99 6.98 6.89 -11.23
C LYS A 99 8.07 5.83 -11.07
N TRP A 100 8.18 5.19 -9.91
CA TRP A 100 9.19 4.16 -9.70
C TRP A 100 8.93 2.95 -10.59
N LYS A 101 10.03 2.42 -11.14
CA LYS A 101 10.05 1.22 -11.97
C LYS A 101 11.06 0.27 -11.33
N PRO A 102 10.62 -0.88 -10.79
CA PRO A 102 11.54 -1.86 -10.22
C PRO A 102 12.46 -2.40 -11.31
N GLY A 103 13.74 -2.57 -10.96
CA GLY A 103 14.67 -3.39 -11.74
C GLY A 103 14.30 -4.88 -11.70
N ARG A 104 14.98 -5.68 -12.54
CA ARG A 104 14.72 -7.13 -12.68
C ARG A 104 14.71 -7.89 -11.35
N ASP A 105 15.53 -7.47 -10.39
CA ASP A 105 15.72 -8.16 -9.11
C ASP A 105 15.19 -7.33 -7.93
N GLU A 106 14.43 -6.25 -8.19
CA GLU A 106 13.86 -5.35 -7.17
C GLU A 106 12.35 -5.57 -6.96
N TYR A 107 11.93 -5.89 -5.75
CA TYR A 107 10.53 -6.12 -5.42
C TYR A 107 9.90 -4.95 -4.65
N PRO A 108 8.57 -4.72 -4.79
CA PRO A 108 7.62 -5.48 -5.62
C PRO A 108 7.80 -5.27 -7.12
N HIS A 109 7.55 -6.34 -7.89
CA HIS A 109 7.52 -6.31 -9.36
C HIS A 109 6.13 -5.97 -9.88
N PHE A 110 6.06 -5.43 -11.09
CA PHE A 110 4.79 -5.38 -11.82
C PHE A 110 4.41 -6.77 -12.30
N PHE A 111 3.19 -7.19 -12.01
CA PHE A 111 2.69 -8.49 -12.43
C PHE A 111 2.03 -8.38 -13.80
N GLY A 112 2.70 -8.91 -14.84
CA GLY A 112 2.21 -8.90 -16.22
C GLY A 112 1.20 -10.00 -16.55
N ASN A 113 1.19 -11.10 -15.78
CA ASN A 113 0.35 -12.29 -16.00
C ASN A 113 0.51 -12.93 -17.39
N GLY A 114 1.75 -13.17 -17.84
CA GLY A 114 2.02 -13.82 -19.13
C GLY A 114 1.48 -15.25 -19.21
N GLU A 115 1.41 -15.91 -18.05
CA GLU A 115 0.96 -17.28 -17.83
C GLU A 115 -0.57 -17.39 -17.77
N GLN A 116 -1.30 -16.27 -17.85
CA GLN A 116 -2.77 -16.21 -17.81
C GLN A 116 -3.39 -16.89 -16.58
N ILE A 117 -2.73 -16.80 -15.42
CA ILE A 117 -3.29 -17.30 -14.17
C ILE A 117 -4.60 -16.55 -13.89
N PRO A 118 -5.72 -17.25 -13.59
CA PRO A 118 -7.04 -16.66 -13.44
C PRO A 118 -7.20 -15.95 -12.10
N PHE A 119 -6.33 -14.99 -11.83
CA PHE A 119 -6.41 -14.15 -10.65
C PHE A 119 -7.53 -13.11 -10.82
N PRO A 120 -8.46 -12.99 -9.87
CA PRO A 120 -9.58 -12.07 -9.95
C PRO A 120 -9.13 -10.65 -9.62
N CYS A 121 -8.25 -10.06 -10.44
CA CYS A 121 -7.68 -8.73 -10.21
C CYS A 121 -7.83 -7.79 -11.39
N GLY A 122 -7.97 -6.51 -11.05
CA GLY A 122 -8.09 -5.42 -12.01
C GLY A 122 -6.79 -5.10 -12.74
N ALA A 123 -6.65 -3.83 -13.11
CA ALA A 123 -5.64 -3.38 -14.06
C ALA A 123 -4.22 -3.33 -13.48
N GLN A 124 -4.01 -2.67 -12.34
CA GLN A 124 -2.69 -2.50 -11.76
C GLN A 124 -2.40 -3.57 -10.72
N LYS A 125 -1.40 -4.40 -11.01
CA LYS A 125 -1.05 -5.57 -10.23
C LYS A 125 0.45 -5.59 -9.95
N ALA A 126 0.79 -6.03 -8.76
CA ALA A 126 2.16 -6.25 -8.36
C ALA A 126 2.31 -7.62 -7.70
N GLU A 127 3.52 -8.16 -7.79
CA GLU A 127 3.91 -9.40 -7.13
C GLU A 127 5.03 -9.13 -6.11
N TYR A 128 5.05 -9.91 -5.04
CA TYR A 128 6.06 -9.79 -3.99
C TYR A 128 6.43 -11.17 -3.41
N PRO A 129 7.71 -11.43 -3.08
CA PRO A 129 8.12 -12.70 -2.49
C PRO A 129 7.45 -12.93 -1.14
N ILE A 130 6.98 -14.16 -0.93
CA ILE A 130 6.38 -14.62 0.32
C ILE A 130 7.17 -15.82 0.83
N LYS A 131 7.53 -15.81 2.12
CA LYS A 131 8.42 -16.80 2.73
C LYS A 131 7.67 -17.77 3.64
N THR A 132 8.09 -19.03 3.62
CA THR A 132 7.54 -20.11 4.44
C THR A 132 7.89 -19.98 5.92
N ASP A 133 9.01 -19.31 6.25
CA ASP A 133 9.50 -19.12 7.61
C ASP A 133 8.72 -18.06 8.41
N GLY A 134 7.61 -17.54 7.87
CA GLY A 134 6.79 -16.51 8.49
C GLY A 134 7.41 -15.11 8.49
N LYS A 135 8.66 -14.96 8.05
CA LYS A 135 9.31 -13.65 7.96
C LYS A 135 8.90 -12.94 6.68
N VAL A 136 8.85 -11.62 6.72
CA VAL A 136 8.61 -10.81 5.53
C VAL A 136 9.92 -10.66 4.75
N PHE A 137 9.86 -10.84 3.43
CA PHE A 137 11.00 -10.55 2.55
C PHE A 137 11.34 -9.04 2.60
N PRO A 138 12.61 -8.64 2.79
CA PRO A 138 12.98 -7.24 2.84
C PRO A 138 13.07 -6.62 1.43
N PRO A 139 12.42 -5.47 1.18
CA PRO A 139 12.57 -4.75 -0.09
C PRO A 139 13.81 -3.83 -0.09
N PRO A 140 14.31 -3.38 -1.27
CA PRO A 140 13.89 -3.79 -2.60
C PRO A 140 14.48 -5.13 -3.04
N THR A 141 15.62 -5.52 -2.48
CA THR A 141 16.41 -6.65 -2.96
C THR A 141 16.69 -7.62 -1.82
N GLY A 142 16.75 -8.89 -2.17
CA GLY A 142 17.15 -9.97 -1.30
C GLY A 142 17.35 -11.24 -2.13
N ASP A 143 18.02 -12.23 -1.55
CA ASP A 143 18.16 -13.51 -2.22
C ASP A 143 16.80 -14.21 -2.29
N VAL A 144 16.25 -14.29 -3.50
CA VAL A 144 15.01 -15.01 -3.82
C VAL A 144 15.28 -16.38 -4.44
N GLY A 145 16.55 -16.80 -4.56
CA GLY A 145 16.92 -18.05 -5.25
C GLY A 145 16.21 -19.28 -4.68
N GLN A 146 15.87 -19.24 -3.39
CA GLN A 146 15.15 -20.31 -2.68
C GLN A 146 13.71 -19.93 -2.29
N ILE A 147 13.19 -18.81 -2.80
CA ILE A 147 11.82 -18.34 -2.53
C ILE A 147 11.05 -18.40 -3.86
N PRO A 148 10.35 -19.50 -4.15
CA PRO A 148 9.64 -19.67 -5.43
C PRO A 148 8.29 -18.96 -5.47
N ASP A 149 7.78 -18.55 -4.31
CA ASP A 149 6.40 -18.13 -4.15
C ASP A 149 6.27 -16.61 -4.17
N ARG A 150 5.18 -16.12 -4.77
CA ARG A 150 4.84 -14.70 -4.86
C ARG A 150 3.39 -14.50 -4.45
N VAL A 151 3.13 -13.49 -3.62
CA VAL A 151 1.78 -12.95 -3.45
C VAL A 151 1.51 -11.91 -4.54
N VAL A 152 0.36 -11.99 -5.18
CA VAL A 152 -0.10 -11.01 -6.17
C VAL A 152 -1.17 -10.14 -5.53
N TYR A 153 -1.08 -8.84 -5.72
CA TYR A 153 -2.05 -7.87 -5.20
C TYR A 153 -2.38 -6.79 -6.22
N GLU A 154 -3.61 -6.30 -6.14
CA GLU A 154 -4.09 -5.15 -6.89
C GLU A 154 -3.81 -3.87 -6.11
N TYR A 155 -3.41 -2.81 -6.80
CA TYR A 155 -3.19 -1.49 -6.21
C TYR A 155 -3.63 -0.37 -7.13
N ALA A 156 -3.80 0.83 -6.59
CA ALA A 156 -4.05 2.04 -7.37
C ALA A 156 -3.36 3.24 -6.72
N TRP A 157 -2.94 4.20 -7.53
CA TRP A 157 -2.47 5.50 -7.04
C TRP A 157 -3.65 6.46 -6.92
N VAL A 158 -3.98 6.85 -5.70
CA VAL A 158 -5.09 7.77 -5.40
C VAL A 158 -4.54 9.12 -4.95
N LYS A 159 -5.15 10.22 -5.39
CA LYS A 159 -4.77 11.57 -4.96
C LYS A 159 -5.56 11.93 -3.70
N LYS A 160 -4.87 12.13 -2.57
CA LYS A 160 -5.45 12.64 -1.31
C LYS A 160 -4.70 13.89 -0.89
N ASN A 161 -5.41 15.00 -0.67
CA ASN A 161 -4.85 16.28 -0.25
C ASN A 161 -3.67 16.75 -1.12
N GLY A 162 -3.80 16.64 -2.44
CA GLY A 162 -2.73 17.02 -3.38
C GLY A 162 -1.61 15.99 -3.55
N LYS A 163 -1.49 14.99 -2.67
CA LYS A 163 -0.45 13.94 -2.72
C LYS A 163 -1.01 12.64 -3.29
N LYS A 164 -0.25 12.00 -4.20
CA LYS A 164 -0.56 10.63 -4.63
C LYS A 164 -0.08 9.63 -3.58
N THR A 165 -0.96 8.72 -3.18
CA THR A 165 -0.68 7.62 -2.25
C THR A 165 -1.11 6.32 -2.87
N LEU A 166 -0.32 5.27 -2.65
CA LEU A 166 -0.70 3.93 -3.07
C LEU A 166 -1.78 3.37 -2.15
N GLN A 167 -2.85 2.87 -2.74
CA GLN A 167 -3.91 2.14 -2.07
C GLN A 167 -3.90 0.71 -2.57
N VAL A 168 -3.77 -0.25 -1.66
CA VAL A 168 -3.99 -1.66 -1.98
C VAL A 168 -5.49 -1.90 -2.13
N GLY A 169 -5.88 -2.50 -3.26
CA GLY A 169 -7.26 -2.92 -3.51
C GLY A 169 -7.54 -4.25 -2.84
N LYS A 170 -6.86 -5.31 -3.28
CA LYS A 170 -7.05 -6.68 -2.76
C LYS A 170 -5.86 -7.59 -3.00
N ILE A 171 -5.80 -8.67 -2.23
CA ILE A 171 -4.95 -9.83 -2.52
C ILE A 171 -5.62 -10.63 -3.64
N CYS A 172 -4.89 -10.82 -4.74
CA CYS A 172 -5.32 -11.56 -5.93
C CYS A 172 -5.20 -13.06 -5.73
N GLY A 173 -4.10 -13.48 -5.10
CA GLY A 173 -3.75 -14.88 -4.91
C GLY A 173 -2.27 -15.02 -4.61
N VAL A 174 -1.84 -16.28 -4.48
CA VAL A 174 -0.43 -16.65 -4.38
C VAL A 174 -0.10 -17.53 -5.57
N MET A 175 1.09 -17.38 -6.12
CA MET A 175 1.63 -18.24 -7.16
C MET A 175 3.00 -18.76 -6.80
N ARG A 176 3.38 -19.85 -7.46
CA ARG A 176 4.65 -20.56 -7.27
C ARG A 176 5.35 -20.72 -8.61
N HIS A 177 6.65 -20.49 -8.68
CA HIS A 177 7.44 -20.95 -9.82
C HIS A 177 7.30 -22.47 -10.00
N GLY A 178 6.79 -22.89 -11.15
CA GLY A 178 6.71 -24.27 -11.60
C GLY A 178 7.80 -24.64 -12.61
N PRO A 179 7.70 -25.85 -13.19
CA PRO A 179 8.61 -26.29 -14.25
C PRO A 179 8.58 -25.32 -15.45
N GLY A 180 9.70 -25.17 -16.17
CA GLY A 180 9.70 -24.43 -17.44
C GLY A 180 9.66 -22.89 -17.34
N ARG A 181 9.87 -22.32 -16.14
CA ARG A 181 9.77 -20.87 -15.80
C ARG A 181 8.35 -20.36 -15.57
N ASP A 182 7.34 -21.20 -15.76
CA ASP A 182 5.95 -20.82 -15.56
C ASP A 182 5.62 -20.63 -14.08
N PHE A 183 4.49 -19.97 -13.82
CA PHE A 183 3.90 -19.85 -12.49
C PHE A 183 2.66 -20.73 -12.39
N LEU A 184 2.51 -21.39 -11.25
CA LEU A 184 1.34 -22.17 -10.87
C LEU A 184 0.52 -21.41 -9.83
N ASN A 185 -0.80 -21.48 -9.93
CA ASN A 185 -1.70 -20.95 -8.92
C ASN A 185 -1.59 -21.78 -7.61
N CYS A 186 -1.47 -21.10 -6.48
CA CYS A 186 -1.68 -21.69 -5.16
C CYS A 186 -3.15 -21.48 -4.76
N PRO A 187 -4.04 -22.48 -4.91
CA PRO A 187 -5.46 -22.34 -4.62
C PRO A 187 -5.74 -21.93 -3.17
N GLY A 188 -6.82 -21.19 -3.00
CA GLY A 188 -7.36 -20.88 -1.68
C GLY A 188 -7.92 -22.12 -0.97
N LYS A 189 -7.76 -22.19 0.34
CA LYS A 189 -8.35 -23.18 1.23
C LYS A 189 -9.46 -22.58 2.09
#